data_AF-A0A957M774-F1
#
_entry.id   AF-A0A957M774-F1
#
_cell.length_a   1.000
_cell.length_b   1.000
_cell.length_c   1.000
_cell.angle_alpha   90.00
_cell.angle_beta   90.00
_cell.angle_gamma   90.00
#
_symmetry.space_group_name_H-M   'P 1'
#
loop_
_entity.id
_entity.type
_entity.pdbx_description
1 polymer ?
#
loop_
_entity_poly.entity_id
_entity_poly.type
_entity_poly.pdbx_seq_one_letter_code
_entity_poly.pdbx_strand_id
1 'polypeptide(L)'
;ATSRNIPAVAALQEATLPAFLELMQRFGVTTLTRPDFGLSLSLGAGEIPLIELTDAFAALANGGQRIPPVTIQKITDAAGETVCEQGTDKPCQPGVERAQQVVSPADAFLISDVLSDNEARTPVFGANSVLRLPDRLAAVKTGTTNDFRDNLTVGYTPQLVTGVWVGNADNSPMVNISGVAGAGPIWNQFMNAAHAGEPVLSFTPPAGVRQVEVCADTGTLPSDACPERRTHWFAEDRPPLPKEQDLWRRIRMVRGTEELATEYTPADQVEERVFKVYPLEHREWAIQHGIAQPPIGALVAPPTPQPGEVQVAITSPADGATVTGVLPVYGSAAIPGFAAYELQYGISHDPGAFSPPISGPFGASVTNGQLGTWDTTGLGNGPHT
;
A
#
# COMPACT_ATOMS: atom_id res chain seq x y z
N ALA A 1 3.78 -5.14 10.12
CA ALA A 1 4.57 -5.86 11.15
C ALA A 1 4.30 -7.38 11.28
N THR A 2 3.21 -7.94 10.75
CA THR A 2 2.82 -9.36 10.95
C THR A 2 3.42 -10.39 9.96
N SER A 3 4.42 -9.99 9.15
CA SER A 3 5.12 -10.89 8.21
C SER A 3 4.22 -11.64 7.19
N ARG A 4 3.26 -10.96 6.58
CA ARG A 4 2.40 -11.56 5.54
C ARG A 4 3.16 -11.69 4.21
N ASN A 5 3.14 -12.89 3.62
CA ASN A 5 3.86 -13.18 2.38
C ASN A 5 3.24 -12.51 1.14
N ILE A 6 1.91 -12.55 0.97
CA ILE A 6 1.24 -12.01 -0.21
C ILE A 6 1.53 -10.50 -0.41
N PRO A 7 1.38 -9.62 0.62
CA PRO A 7 1.76 -8.22 0.48
C PRO A 7 3.24 -7.99 0.17
N ALA A 8 4.15 -8.82 0.69
CA ALA A 8 5.58 -8.71 0.42
C ALA A 8 5.91 -9.03 -1.05
N VAL A 9 5.30 -10.07 -1.60
CA VAL A 9 5.42 -10.43 -3.02
C VAL A 9 4.85 -9.32 -3.91
N ALA A 10 3.66 -8.81 -3.58
CA ALA A 10 3.04 -7.72 -4.32
C ALA A 10 3.89 -6.44 -4.30
N ALA A 11 4.47 -6.10 -3.14
CA ALA A 11 5.36 -4.94 -3.00
C ALA A 11 6.64 -5.09 -3.85
N LEU A 12 7.26 -6.27 -3.88
CA LEU A 12 8.43 -6.51 -4.75
C LEU A 12 8.05 -6.51 -6.24
N GLN A 13 6.86 -7.00 -6.57
CA GLN A 13 6.37 -6.97 -7.95
C GLN A 13 6.18 -5.53 -8.43
N GLU A 14 5.57 -4.67 -7.60
CA GLU A 14 5.38 -3.25 -7.88
C GLU A 14 6.71 -2.48 -7.97
N ALA A 15 7.61 -2.71 -7.00
CA ALA A 15 8.93 -2.08 -6.98
C ALA A 15 9.86 -2.59 -8.09
N THR A 16 9.58 -3.77 -8.64
CA THR A 16 10.40 -4.56 -9.57
C THR A 16 11.65 -5.19 -8.94
N LEU A 17 12.01 -6.38 -9.43
CA LEU A 17 13.21 -7.10 -9.00
C LEU A 17 14.53 -6.33 -9.26
N PRO A 18 14.75 -5.70 -10.44
CA PRO A 18 15.98 -4.96 -10.68
C PRO A 18 16.20 -3.80 -9.70
N ALA A 19 15.17 -3.00 -9.43
CA ALA A 19 15.27 -1.88 -8.48
C ALA A 19 15.54 -2.37 -7.06
N PHE A 20 14.94 -3.51 -6.67
CA PHE A 20 15.23 -4.14 -5.38
C PHE A 20 16.69 -4.59 -5.27
N LEU A 21 17.24 -5.27 -6.29
CA LEU A 21 18.63 -5.72 -6.27
C LEU A 21 19.61 -4.53 -6.22
N GLU A 22 19.35 -3.47 -6.98
CA GLU A 22 20.13 -2.23 -6.91
C GLU A 22 20.08 -1.63 -5.50
N LEU A 23 18.89 -1.54 -4.90
CA LEU A 23 18.72 -1.06 -3.54
C LEU A 23 19.51 -1.88 -2.52
N MET A 24 19.44 -3.22 -2.62
CA MET A 24 20.18 -4.13 -1.73
C MET A 24 21.70 -3.94 -1.85
N GLN A 25 22.22 -3.70 -3.05
CA GLN A 25 23.63 -3.35 -3.25
C GLN A 25 24.01 -2.05 -2.56
N ARG A 26 23.15 -1.01 -2.62
CA ARG A 26 23.38 0.24 -1.87
C ARG A 26 23.44 -0.01 -0.36
N PHE A 27 22.58 -0.89 0.15
CA PHE A 27 22.61 -1.34 1.55
C PHE A 27 23.82 -2.23 1.91
N GLY A 28 24.72 -2.49 0.95
CA GLY A 28 25.95 -3.24 1.20
C GLY A 28 25.81 -4.75 1.06
N VAL A 29 24.68 -5.24 0.55
CA VAL A 29 24.49 -6.67 0.30
C VAL A 29 25.19 -7.06 -0.99
N THR A 30 26.17 -7.95 -0.88
CA THR A 30 27.06 -8.31 -2.00
C THR A 30 26.77 -9.68 -2.60
N THR A 31 26.01 -10.52 -1.91
CA THR A 31 25.82 -11.93 -2.26
C THR A 31 24.64 -12.22 -3.18
N LEU A 32 23.74 -11.26 -3.40
CA LEU A 32 22.57 -11.41 -4.27
C LEU A 32 22.94 -11.24 -5.77
N THR A 33 23.77 -12.15 -6.29
CA THR A 33 24.36 -12.05 -7.64
C THR A 33 23.86 -13.10 -8.64
N ARG A 34 23.07 -14.08 -8.20
CA ARG A 34 22.56 -15.13 -9.09
C ARG A 34 21.58 -14.55 -10.13
N PRO A 35 21.59 -15.04 -11.38
CA PRO A 35 20.74 -14.53 -12.44
C PRO A 35 19.29 -15.02 -12.38
N ASP A 36 18.98 -16.01 -11.55
CA ASP A 36 17.70 -16.72 -11.48
C ASP A 36 16.77 -16.22 -10.37
N PHE A 37 17.08 -15.08 -9.74
CA PHE A 37 16.19 -14.50 -8.74
C PHE A 37 14.82 -14.14 -9.35
N GLY A 38 13.78 -14.35 -8.53
CA GLY A 38 12.40 -13.99 -8.85
C GLY A 38 11.72 -13.36 -7.65
N LEU A 39 10.39 -13.28 -7.67
CA LEU A 39 9.61 -12.65 -6.60
C LEU A 39 9.73 -13.37 -5.24
N SER A 40 10.20 -14.62 -5.22
CA SER A 40 10.52 -15.36 -4.00
C SER A 40 11.61 -14.68 -3.16
N LEU A 41 12.40 -13.77 -3.75
CA LEU A 41 13.38 -12.98 -3.01
C LEU A 41 12.72 -12.11 -1.92
N SER A 42 11.47 -11.67 -2.12
CA SER A 42 10.67 -10.99 -1.07
C SER A 42 10.39 -11.85 0.16
N LEU A 43 10.56 -13.18 0.03
CA LEU A 43 10.35 -14.16 1.09
C LEU A 43 11.68 -14.70 1.65
N GLY A 44 12.81 -14.14 1.26
CA GLY A 44 14.14 -14.54 1.77
C GLY A 44 14.79 -15.70 1.00
N ALA A 45 14.47 -15.90 -0.28
CA ALA A 45 15.11 -16.92 -1.12
C ALA A 45 16.57 -16.62 -1.53
N GLY A 46 17.16 -15.54 -1.00
CA GLY A 46 18.55 -15.14 -1.22
C GLY A 46 19.36 -15.24 0.07
N GLU A 47 20.53 -15.86 -0.02
CA GLU A 47 21.44 -16.02 1.11
C GLU A 47 22.25 -14.74 1.32
N ILE A 48 22.25 -14.23 2.55
CA ILE A 48 22.95 -13.00 2.94
C ILE A 48 23.74 -13.28 4.22
N PRO A 49 25.05 -12.94 4.29
CA PRO A 49 25.81 -13.02 5.53
C PRO A 49 25.15 -12.18 6.64
N LEU A 50 25.05 -12.73 7.85
CA LEU A 50 24.39 -12.03 8.96
C LEU A 50 24.94 -10.62 9.22
N ILE A 51 26.25 -10.43 9.02
CA ILE A 51 26.89 -9.13 9.18
C ILE A 51 26.42 -8.10 8.14
N GLU A 52 26.22 -8.49 6.87
CA GLU A 52 25.69 -7.61 5.82
C GLU A 52 24.23 -7.26 6.09
N LEU A 53 23.43 -8.23 6.54
CA LEU A 53 22.03 -7.99 6.89
C LEU A 53 21.90 -7.08 8.12
N THR A 54 22.76 -7.27 9.11
CA THR A 54 22.80 -6.43 10.32
C THR A 54 23.23 -5.00 9.97
N ASP A 55 24.20 -4.83 9.08
CA ASP A 55 24.64 -3.54 8.55
C ASP A 55 23.54 -2.83 7.75
N ALA A 56 22.76 -3.56 6.94
CA ALA A 56 21.61 -2.99 6.25
C ALA A 56 20.56 -2.43 7.24
N PHE A 57 20.31 -3.12 8.35
CA PHE A 57 19.46 -2.61 9.43
C PHE A 57 20.12 -1.45 10.20
N ALA A 58 21.45 -1.43 10.32
CA ALA A 58 22.19 -0.30 10.89
C ALA A 58 21.95 0.98 10.10
N ALA A 59 21.93 0.88 8.76
CA ALA A 59 21.62 2.02 7.90
C ALA A 59 20.20 2.57 8.16
N LEU A 60 19.20 1.70 8.39
CA LEU A 60 17.85 2.13 8.77
C LEU A 60 17.83 2.83 10.14
N ALA A 61 18.51 2.24 11.14
CA ALA A 61 18.64 2.83 12.47
C ALA A 61 19.31 4.21 12.44
N ASN A 62 20.24 4.40 11.51
CA ASN A 62 21.02 5.63 11.33
C ASN A 62 20.43 6.57 10.27
N GLY A 63 19.10 6.65 10.17
CA GLY A 63 18.42 7.62 9.30
C GLY A 63 18.73 7.45 7.80
N GLY A 64 18.99 6.22 7.36
CA GLY A 64 19.32 5.88 5.98
C GLY A 64 20.79 6.06 5.61
N GLN A 65 21.67 6.37 6.58
CA GLN A 65 23.09 6.47 6.38
C GLN A 65 23.80 5.16 6.70
N ARG A 66 24.32 4.50 5.68
CA ARG A 66 25.12 3.29 5.84
C ARG A 66 26.56 3.66 6.20
N ILE A 67 27.07 3.03 7.25
CA ILE A 67 28.47 3.07 7.66
C ILE A 67 28.93 1.62 7.73
N PRO A 68 29.82 1.17 6.82
CA PRO A 68 30.26 -0.22 6.81
C PRO A 68 30.85 -0.64 8.16
N PRO A 69 30.61 -1.88 8.62
CA PRO A 69 31.08 -2.34 9.92
C PRO A 69 32.61 -2.48 9.95
N VAL A 70 33.23 -1.94 10.99
CA VAL A 70 34.69 -1.99 11.20
C VAL A 70 35.00 -2.85 12.43
N THR A 71 35.91 -3.80 12.28
CA THR A 71 36.35 -4.70 13.38
C THR A 71 37.65 -4.26 14.04
N ILE A 72 38.46 -3.43 13.36
CA ILE A 72 39.76 -2.93 13.84
C ILE A 72 39.65 -1.43 14.10
N GLN A 73 39.67 -1.04 15.38
CA GLN A 73 39.59 0.37 15.79
C GLN A 73 40.94 1.08 15.73
N LYS A 74 42.02 0.42 16.15
CA LYS A 74 43.35 1.02 16.23
C LYS A 74 44.43 -0.05 16.12
N ILE A 75 45.50 0.26 15.40
CA ILE A 75 46.73 -0.53 15.36
C ILE A 75 47.89 0.36 15.83
N THR A 76 48.70 -0.14 16.76
CA THR A 76 49.93 0.51 17.20
C THR A 76 51.14 -0.37 16.94
N ASP A 77 52.29 0.23 16.70
CA ASP A 77 53.55 -0.50 16.58
C ASP A 77 54.19 -0.80 17.94
N ALA A 78 55.37 -1.42 17.94
CA ALA A 78 56.10 -1.78 19.15
C ALA A 78 56.65 -0.57 19.94
N ALA A 79 56.78 0.60 19.30
CA ALA A 79 57.18 1.85 19.94
C ALA A 79 55.96 2.59 20.55
N GLY A 80 54.74 2.12 20.30
CA GLY A 80 53.50 2.75 20.73
C GLY A 80 52.94 3.77 19.73
N GLU A 81 53.56 3.90 18.55
CA GLU A 81 53.11 4.82 17.51
C GLU A 81 51.87 4.28 16.81
N THR A 82 50.91 5.17 16.52
CA THR A 82 49.65 4.78 15.88
C THR A 82 49.85 4.53 14.39
N VAL A 83 49.65 3.28 13.97
CA VAL A 83 49.72 2.86 12.57
C VAL A 83 48.45 3.26 11.83
N CYS A 84 47.29 3.03 12.44
CA CYS A 84 45.99 3.48 11.95
C CYS A 84 45.02 3.60 13.13
N GLU A 85 44.01 4.46 12.98
CA GLU A 85 42.94 4.63 13.96
C GLU A 85 41.66 5.06 13.24
N GLN A 86 40.56 4.37 13.51
CA GLN A 86 39.27 4.66 12.90
C GLN A 86 38.78 6.05 13.33
N GLY A 87 38.26 6.83 12.36
CA GLY A 87 37.81 8.20 12.62
C GLY A 87 38.92 9.26 12.61
N THR A 88 40.14 8.89 12.19
CA THR A 88 41.25 9.82 11.95
C THR A 88 41.47 10.02 10.45
N ASP A 89 42.50 10.78 10.05
CA ASP A 89 42.93 10.88 8.66
C ASP A 89 43.64 9.61 8.13
N LYS A 90 43.84 8.61 8.99
CA LYS A 90 44.52 7.34 8.69
C LYS A 90 43.71 6.14 9.23
N PRO A 91 42.56 5.80 8.61
CA PRO A 91 41.70 4.73 9.08
C PRO A 91 42.35 3.35 8.88
N CYS A 92 41.96 2.39 9.71
CA CYS A 92 42.38 1.00 9.51
C CYS A 92 41.70 0.33 8.31
N GLN A 93 40.60 0.89 7.81
CA GLN A 93 39.91 0.47 6.60
C GLN A 93 39.71 1.67 5.66
N PRO A 94 40.59 1.85 4.65
CA PRO A 94 40.47 2.93 3.69
C PRO A 94 39.16 2.85 2.88
N GLY A 95 38.51 3.99 2.64
CA GLY A 95 37.29 4.08 1.82
C GLY A 95 35.96 3.85 2.57
N VAL A 96 36.02 3.54 3.87
CA VAL A 96 34.85 3.27 4.73
C VAL A 96 34.38 4.50 5.54
N GLU A 97 35.16 5.58 5.52
CA GLU A 97 35.00 6.70 6.47
C GLU A 97 33.78 7.59 6.25
N ARG A 98 33.22 7.59 5.04
CA ARG A 98 32.09 8.46 4.72
C ARG A 98 30.81 7.65 4.74
N ALA A 99 29.95 8.00 5.69
CA ALA A 99 28.58 7.56 5.70
C ALA A 99 27.94 7.81 4.32
N GLN A 100 27.33 6.78 3.75
CA GLN A 100 26.65 6.87 2.46
C GLN A 100 25.14 6.94 2.71
N GLN A 101 24.48 7.97 2.19
CA GLN A 101 23.03 8.06 2.26
C GLN A 101 22.42 7.07 1.26
N VAL A 102 21.96 5.92 1.74
CA VAL A 102 21.47 4.81 0.90
C VAL A 102 19.95 4.83 0.73
N VAL A 103 19.21 5.48 1.62
CA VAL A 103 17.77 5.79 1.52
C VAL A 103 17.49 7.14 2.17
N SER A 104 16.37 7.78 1.90
CA SER A 104 16.06 9.07 2.54
C SER A 104 15.85 8.91 4.05
N PRO A 105 16.13 9.95 4.86
CA PRO A 105 15.80 9.92 6.29
C PRO A 105 14.31 9.67 6.56
N ALA A 106 13.43 10.20 5.70
CA ALA A 106 11.99 9.98 5.78
C ALA A 106 11.65 8.49 5.61
N ASP A 107 12.21 7.81 4.59
CA ASP A 107 11.96 6.37 4.38
C ASP A 107 12.50 5.53 5.54
N ALA A 108 13.72 5.82 6.00
CA ALA A 108 14.31 5.11 7.14
C ALA A 108 13.47 5.24 8.42
N PHE A 109 12.95 6.44 8.68
CA PHE A 109 12.04 6.70 9.80
C PHE A 109 10.72 5.94 9.65
N LEU A 110 10.08 5.98 8.47
CA LEU A 110 8.81 5.27 8.23
C LEU A 110 8.97 3.75 8.40
N ILE A 111 10.09 3.17 7.94
CA ILE A 111 10.39 1.76 8.19
C ILE A 111 10.60 1.49 9.69
N SER A 112 11.30 2.38 10.40
CA SER A 112 11.49 2.26 11.85
C SER A 112 10.16 2.33 12.62
N ASP A 113 9.25 3.22 12.22
CA ASP A 113 7.90 3.35 12.76
C ASP A 113 7.11 2.04 12.58
N VAL A 114 7.05 1.51 11.35
CA VAL A 114 6.39 0.24 11.03
C VAL A 114 6.97 -0.95 11.79
N LEU A 115 8.29 -1.00 11.97
CA LEU A 115 8.98 -2.10 12.66
C LEU A 115 8.91 -1.98 14.18
N SER A 116 8.68 -0.78 14.72
CA SER A 116 8.58 -0.55 16.16
C SER A 116 7.14 -0.61 16.67
N ASP A 117 6.14 -0.53 15.79
CA ASP A 117 4.72 -0.68 16.14
C ASP A 117 4.42 -2.04 16.80
N ASN A 118 4.10 -2.02 18.10
CA ASN A 118 3.75 -3.22 18.86
C ASN A 118 2.27 -3.60 18.70
N GLU A 119 1.39 -2.63 18.44
CA GLU A 119 -0.03 -2.90 18.19
C GLU A 119 -0.17 -3.72 16.91
N ALA A 120 0.50 -3.29 15.83
CA ALA A 120 0.54 -4.03 14.56
C ALA A 120 1.17 -5.42 14.68
N ARG A 121 2.00 -5.69 15.70
CA ARG A 121 2.60 -7.01 15.97
C ARG A 121 1.71 -7.92 16.81
N THR A 122 0.85 -7.34 17.64
CA THR A 122 0.08 -8.04 18.67
C THR A 122 -0.76 -9.21 18.14
N PRO A 123 -1.45 -9.12 16.98
CA PRO A 123 -2.27 -10.23 16.48
C PRO A 123 -1.50 -11.53 16.22
N VAL A 124 -0.18 -11.46 15.99
CA VAL A 124 0.65 -12.64 15.69
C VAL A 124 1.55 -13.02 16.87
N PHE A 125 2.14 -12.03 17.53
CA PHE A 125 3.17 -12.29 18.55
C PHE A 125 2.70 -12.07 19.99
N GLY A 126 1.53 -11.44 20.17
CA GLY A 126 1.04 -10.98 21.47
C GLY A 126 1.66 -9.66 21.91
N ALA A 127 0.94 -8.92 22.76
CA ALA A 127 1.32 -7.57 23.19
C ALA A 127 2.60 -7.51 24.07
N ASN A 128 2.97 -8.63 24.68
CA ASN A 128 4.13 -8.78 25.57
C ASN A 128 5.13 -9.81 25.02
N SER A 129 5.32 -9.84 23.70
CA SER A 129 6.26 -10.76 23.05
C SER A 129 7.73 -10.45 23.37
N VAL A 130 8.62 -11.39 23.07
CA VAL A 130 10.08 -11.21 23.17
C VAL A 130 10.64 -10.16 22.20
N LEU A 131 9.82 -9.61 21.30
CA LEU A 131 10.21 -8.54 20.39
C LEU A 131 10.06 -7.14 21.01
N ARG A 132 9.61 -7.07 22.26
CA ARG A 132 9.44 -5.83 23.03
C ARG A 132 10.54 -5.70 24.08
N LEU A 133 11.10 -4.50 24.19
CA LEU A 133 11.93 -4.11 25.34
C LEU A 133 11.05 -3.40 26.38
N PRO A 134 11.29 -3.57 27.70
CA PRO A 134 10.40 -3.05 28.73
C PRO A 134 10.36 -1.51 28.80
N ASP A 135 11.51 -0.86 28.60
CA ASP A 135 11.73 0.56 28.89
C ASP A 135 11.86 1.45 27.65
N ARG A 136 11.93 0.85 26.45
CA ARG A 136 12.20 1.58 25.20
C ARG A 136 11.56 0.91 23.98
N LEU A 137 11.39 1.71 22.93
CA LEU A 137 10.96 1.20 21.63
C LEU A 137 12.13 0.54 20.91
N ALA A 138 11.83 -0.55 20.22
CA ALA A 138 12.77 -1.22 19.31
C ALA A 138 12.05 -1.55 18.01
N ALA A 139 12.69 -1.26 16.90
CA ALA A 139 12.28 -1.70 15.57
C ALA A 139 12.83 -3.11 15.35
N VAL A 140 11.96 -4.10 15.15
CA VAL A 140 12.39 -5.51 15.13
C VAL A 140 11.67 -6.31 14.05
N LYS A 141 12.44 -7.13 13.32
CA LYS A 141 11.91 -8.08 12.37
C LYS A 141 12.44 -9.49 12.63
N THR A 142 11.52 -10.45 12.61
CA THR A 142 11.82 -11.89 12.65
C THR A 142 11.97 -12.46 11.25
N GLY A 143 12.73 -13.54 11.10
CA GLY A 143 12.82 -14.36 9.89
C GLY A 143 12.70 -15.83 10.24
N THR A 144 12.05 -16.60 9.38
CA THR A 144 11.92 -18.05 9.51
C THR A 144 11.94 -18.63 8.11
N THR A 145 12.94 -19.45 7.80
CA THR A 145 13.00 -20.13 6.51
C THR A 145 12.06 -21.34 6.49
N ASN A 146 11.78 -21.85 5.29
CA ASN A 146 11.03 -23.10 5.13
C ASN A 146 11.73 -24.24 5.90
N ASP A 147 10.94 -25.21 6.34
CA ASP A 147 11.40 -26.36 7.13
C ASP A 147 12.15 -26.00 8.43
N PHE A 148 12.02 -24.77 8.93
CA PHE A 148 12.64 -24.31 10.18
C PHE A 148 14.18 -24.49 10.21
N ARG A 149 14.86 -24.25 9.09
CA ARG A 149 16.33 -24.38 9.00
C ARG A 149 17.06 -23.18 9.60
N ASP A 150 16.48 -21.99 9.46
CA ASP A 150 17.04 -20.73 9.90
C ASP A 150 16.01 -19.93 10.67
N ASN A 151 16.41 -19.52 11.87
CA ASN A 151 15.68 -18.58 12.69
C ASN A 151 16.49 -17.30 12.83
N LEU A 152 15.88 -16.19 12.46
CA LEU A 152 16.51 -14.90 12.46
C LEU A 152 15.70 -13.91 13.30
N THR A 153 16.39 -13.06 14.04
CA THR A 153 15.82 -11.82 14.58
C THR A 153 16.84 -10.71 14.40
N VAL A 154 16.46 -9.67 13.67
CA VAL A 154 17.26 -8.45 13.53
C VAL A 154 16.42 -7.30 14.06
N GLY A 155 16.99 -6.53 14.98
CA GLY A 155 16.31 -5.39 15.57
C GLY A 155 17.26 -4.35 16.08
N TYR A 156 16.76 -3.13 16.22
CA TYR A 156 17.54 -1.98 16.62
C TYR A 156 16.75 -0.99 17.48
N THR A 157 17.52 -0.23 18.26
CA THR A 157 17.15 1.06 18.85
C THR A 157 17.95 2.16 18.12
N PRO A 158 17.73 3.46 18.40
CA PRO A 158 18.56 4.51 17.81
C PRO A 158 20.06 4.37 18.09
N GLN A 159 20.48 3.58 19.09
CA GLN A 159 21.87 3.47 19.53
C GLN A 159 22.55 2.17 19.10
N LEU A 160 21.79 1.11 18.84
CA LEU A 160 22.32 -0.23 18.70
C LEU A 160 21.46 -1.06 17.75
N VAL A 161 22.11 -1.75 16.81
CA VAL A 161 21.51 -2.81 16.00
C VAL A 161 22.08 -4.16 16.44
N THR A 162 21.25 -5.20 16.41
CA THR A 162 21.66 -6.57 16.71
C THR A 162 20.95 -7.54 15.78
N GLY A 163 21.73 -8.36 15.09
CA GLY A 163 21.25 -9.52 14.35
C GLY A 163 21.58 -10.81 15.08
N VAL A 164 20.60 -11.70 15.21
CA VAL A 164 20.75 -13.03 15.81
C VAL A 164 20.25 -14.07 14.82
N TRP A 165 21.11 -15.02 14.48
CA TRP A 165 20.76 -16.23 13.73
C TRP A 165 20.91 -17.45 14.63
N VAL A 166 19.97 -18.38 14.50
CA VAL A 166 19.99 -19.70 15.13
C VAL A 166 19.64 -20.73 14.06
N GLY A 167 20.47 -21.76 13.93
CA GLY A 167 20.29 -22.87 13.00
C GLY A 167 21.33 -23.95 13.24
N ASN A 168 21.15 -25.10 12.59
CA ASN A 168 22.16 -26.16 12.62
C ASN A 168 23.22 -25.86 11.56
N ALA A 169 24.50 -25.91 11.93
CA ALA A 169 25.60 -25.61 11.03
C ALA A 169 25.72 -26.60 9.84
N ASP A 170 25.12 -27.79 9.95
CA ASP A 170 25.03 -28.79 8.90
C ASP A 170 23.77 -28.64 8.01
N ASN A 171 23.03 -27.54 8.19
CA ASN A 171 21.78 -27.23 7.51
C ASN A 171 20.64 -28.24 7.79
N SER A 172 20.75 -29.10 8.79
CA SER A 172 19.63 -29.97 9.18
C SER A 172 18.46 -29.14 9.75
N PRO A 173 17.18 -29.52 9.50
CA PRO A 173 16.03 -28.82 10.06
C PRO A 173 16.07 -28.77 11.60
N MET A 174 15.67 -27.65 12.19
CA MET A 174 15.35 -27.63 13.62
C MET A 174 13.92 -28.14 13.84
N VAL A 175 13.59 -28.57 15.06
CA VAL A 175 12.29 -29.15 15.38
C VAL A 175 11.34 -28.08 15.95
N ASN A 176 10.29 -27.73 15.19
CA ASN A 176 9.17 -26.89 15.63
C ASN A 176 9.56 -25.53 16.25
N ILE A 177 10.59 -24.86 15.72
CA ILE A 177 11.10 -23.60 16.28
C ILE A 177 11.14 -22.50 15.22
N SER A 178 10.47 -21.38 15.49
CA SER A 178 10.40 -20.22 14.61
C SER A 178 11.36 -19.11 15.04
N GLY A 179 11.50 -18.06 14.22
CA GLY A 179 12.40 -16.93 14.47
C GLY A 179 12.15 -16.27 15.82
N VAL A 180 10.88 -16.11 16.21
CA VAL A 180 10.48 -15.52 17.49
C VAL A 180 10.73 -16.46 18.68
N ALA A 181 10.78 -17.77 18.48
CA ALA A 181 11.03 -18.75 19.54
C ALA A 181 12.52 -19.10 19.69
N GLY A 182 13.29 -19.07 18.60
CA GLY A 182 14.72 -19.40 18.60
C GLY A 182 15.62 -18.18 18.77
N ALA A 183 15.62 -17.26 17.79
CA ALA A 183 16.50 -16.09 17.79
C ALA A 183 15.96 -14.94 18.66
N GLY A 184 14.63 -14.80 18.74
CA GLY A 184 13.95 -13.73 19.48
C GLY A 184 14.36 -13.61 20.95
N PRO A 185 14.38 -14.69 21.75
CA PRO A 185 14.76 -14.62 23.16
C PRO A 185 16.23 -14.21 23.38
N ILE A 186 17.14 -14.70 22.53
CA ILE A 186 18.56 -14.33 22.58
C ILE A 186 18.72 -12.84 22.26
N TRP A 187 18.05 -12.36 21.20
CA TRP A 187 18.03 -10.94 20.85
C TRP A 187 17.50 -10.10 22.02
N ASN A 188 16.39 -10.50 22.63
CA ASN A 188 15.78 -9.77 23.75
C ASN A 188 16.72 -9.69 24.95
N GLN A 189 17.32 -10.81 25.35
CA GLN A 189 18.23 -10.86 26.48
C GLN A 189 19.47 -9.99 26.24
N PHE A 190 20.07 -10.08 25.05
CA PHE A 190 21.22 -9.27 24.67
C PHE A 190 20.88 -7.77 24.69
N MET A 191 19.79 -7.37 24.05
CA MET A 191 19.40 -5.96 23.98
C MET A 191 19.08 -5.37 25.35
N ASN A 192 18.41 -6.12 26.24
CA ASN A 192 18.18 -5.68 27.62
C ASN A 192 19.50 -5.51 28.39
N ALA A 193 20.45 -6.44 28.24
CA ALA A 193 21.74 -6.36 28.89
C ALA A 193 22.61 -5.21 28.33
N ALA A 194 22.65 -5.05 27.01
CA ALA A 194 23.41 -4.00 26.33
C ALA A 194 22.87 -2.59 26.61
N HIS A 195 21.57 -2.46 26.91
CA HIS A 195 20.95 -1.20 27.28
C HIS A 195 20.90 -0.93 28.79
N ALA A 196 21.42 -1.82 29.63
CA ALA A 196 21.40 -1.63 31.07
C ALA A 196 22.24 -0.39 31.47
N GLY A 197 21.56 0.65 31.99
CA GLY A 197 22.18 1.92 32.37
C GLY A 197 22.35 2.92 31.21
N GLU A 198 21.98 2.55 29.98
CA GLU A 198 22.04 3.42 28.81
C GLU A 198 20.80 4.33 28.72
N PRO A 199 20.94 5.58 28.25
CA PRO A 199 19.81 6.47 28.01
C PRO A 199 18.73 5.82 27.14
N VAL A 200 17.47 6.12 27.42
CA VAL A 200 16.34 5.74 26.57
C VAL A 200 16.19 6.79 25.48
N LEU A 201 16.50 6.44 24.23
CA LEU A 201 16.28 7.31 23.07
C LEU A 201 15.04 6.88 22.28
N SER A 202 14.45 7.83 21.56
CA SER A 202 13.31 7.59 20.68
C SER A 202 13.68 7.80 19.22
N PHE A 203 13.00 7.10 18.31
CA PHE A 203 13.06 7.39 16.89
C PHE A 203 12.48 8.79 16.65
N THR A 204 13.33 9.74 16.25
CA THR A 204 12.93 11.14 16.06
C THR A 204 12.48 11.35 14.61
N PRO A 205 11.28 11.91 14.37
CA PRO A 205 10.82 12.18 13.01
C PRO A 205 11.74 13.23 12.34
N PRO A 206 12.28 12.94 11.13
CA PRO A 206 13.06 13.91 10.38
C PRO A 206 12.18 14.97 9.71
N ALA A 207 12.78 15.96 9.05
CA ALA A 207 12.04 16.83 8.14
C ALA A 207 11.45 16.02 6.97
N GLY A 208 10.32 16.47 6.41
CA GLY A 208 9.67 15.82 5.29
C GLY A 208 8.80 14.62 5.66
N VAL A 209 8.54 14.38 6.96
CA VAL A 209 7.46 13.49 7.41
C VAL A 209 6.47 14.26 8.27
N ARG A 210 5.19 13.85 8.18
CA ARG A 210 4.11 14.42 9.00
C ARG A 210 3.12 13.35 9.41
N GLN A 211 2.47 13.58 10.54
CA GLN A 211 1.33 12.77 10.96
C GLN A 211 0.09 13.17 10.17
N VAL A 212 -0.64 12.16 9.68
CA VAL A 212 -1.90 12.33 8.95
C VAL A 212 -2.94 11.39 9.55
N GLU A 213 -4.14 11.91 9.79
CA GLU A 213 -5.31 11.08 10.13
C GLU A 213 -5.78 10.35 8.87
N VAL A 214 -5.88 9.03 8.95
CA VAL A 214 -6.32 8.14 7.88
C VAL A 214 -7.43 7.22 8.36
N CYS A 215 -8.16 6.63 7.42
CA CYS A 215 -9.06 5.53 7.74
C CYS A 215 -8.24 4.31 8.19
N ALA A 216 -8.53 3.76 9.37
CA ALA A 216 -7.75 2.69 9.98
C ALA A 216 -7.67 1.41 9.12
N ASP A 217 -8.74 1.14 8.37
CA ASP A 217 -8.89 -0.06 7.56
C ASP A 217 -8.30 0.10 6.14
N THR A 218 -8.54 1.25 5.48
CA THR A 218 -8.17 1.46 4.07
C THR A 218 -6.88 2.26 3.89
N GLY A 219 -6.42 2.99 4.90
CA GLY A 219 -5.22 3.83 4.86
C GLY A 219 -5.35 5.10 4.01
N THR A 220 -6.52 5.37 3.44
CA THR A 220 -6.82 6.62 2.72
C THR A 220 -7.06 7.75 3.69
N LEU A 221 -7.10 9.00 3.20
CA LEU A 221 -7.78 10.06 3.94
C LEU A 221 -9.20 9.60 4.30
N PRO A 222 -9.67 9.86 5.53
CA PRO A 222 -10.91 9.26 6.00
C PRO A 222 -12.11 9.84 5.26
N SER A 223 -12.92 8.97 4.69
CA SER A 223 -14.27 9.34 4.24
C SER A 223 -15.20 9.59 5.42
N ASP A 224 -16.38 10.17 5.14
CA ASP A 224 -17.46 10.33 6.13
C ASP A 224 -18.10 8.99 6.55
N ALA A 225 -17.73 7.91 5.87
CA ALA A 225 -18.20 6.54 6.10
C ALA A 225 -17.17 5.68 6.84
N CYS A 226 -15.92 6.15 6.98
CA CYS A 226 -14.87 5.38 7.63
C CYS A 226 -15.22 5.11 9.12
N PRO A 227 -15.21 3.84 9.56
CA PRO A 227 -15.67 3.46 10.89
C PRO A 227 -14.69 3.83 12.02
N GLU A 228 -13.39 3.80 11.73
CA GLU A 228 -12.34 4.07 12.70
C GLU A 228 -11.22 4.85 12.01
N ARG A 229 -10.73 5.90 12.68
CA ARG A 229 -9.64 6.74 12.20
C ARG A 229 -8.40 6.52 13.04
N ARG A 230 -7.23 6.57 12.42
CA ARG A 230 -5.94 6.45 13.10
C ARG A 230 -4.95 7.45 12.53
N THR A 231 -3.99 7.85 13.35
CA THR A 231 -2.91 8.74 12.93
C THR A 231 -1.69 7.90 12.58
N HIS A 232 -1.17 8.10 11.37
CA HIS A 232 0.07 7.46 10.91
C HIS A 232 1.03 8.51 10.36
N TRP A 233 2.32 8.17 10.36
CA TRP A 233 3.35 8.98 9.71
C TRP A 233 3.36 8.73 8.21
N PHE A 234 3.49 9.81 7.44
CA PHE A 234 3.66 9.77 5.99
C PHE A 234 4.80 10.70 5.58
N ALA A 235 5.50 10.35 4.50
CA ALA A 235 6.35 11.31 3.82
C ALA A 235 5.49 12.41 3.19
N GLU A 236 5.90 13.66 3.28
CA GLU A 236 5.11 14.80 2.81
C GLU A 236 4.87 14.76 1.29
N ASP A 237 5.82 14.21 0.54
CA ASP A 237 5.77 14.05 -0.91
C ASP A 237 4.95 12.82 -1.37
N ARG A 238 4.59 11.94 -0.44
CA ARG A 238 3.81 10.71 -0.68
C ARG A 238 2.70 10.59 0.36
N PRO A 239 1.71 11.53 0.34
CA PRO A 239 0.59 11.50 1.27
C PRO A 239 -0.30 10.25 1.05
N PRO A 240 -1.18 9.92 2.01
CA PRO A 240 -2.17 8.88 1.81
C PRO A 240 -3.07 9.18 0.60
N LEU A 241 -3.65 8.11 0.04
CA LEU A 241 -4.62 8.22 -1.04
C LEU A 241 -5.82 9.09 -0.63
N PRO A 242 -6.46 9.77 -1.59
CA PRO A 242 -7.54 10.70 -1.30
C PRO A 242 -8.81 9.95 -0.81
N LYS A 243 -9.68 10.66 -0.08
CA LYS A 243 -10.87 10.07 0.57
C LYS A 243 -11.88 9.47 -0.42
N GLU A 244 -11.84 9.90 -1.67
CA GLU A 244 -12.68 9.41 -2.75
C GLU A 244 -12.34 7.96 -3.13
N GLN A 245 -11.12 7.51 -2.81
CA GLN A 245 -10.64 6.13 -2.97
C GLN A 245 -10.84 5.28 -1.72
N ASP A 246 -11.45 5.81 -0.65
CA ASP A 246 -11.84 5.01 0.51
C ASP A 246 -12.89 3.98 0.10
N LEU A 247 -12.68 2.72 0.50
CA LEU A 247 -13.64 1.65 0.23
C LEU A 247 -14.91 1.83 1.07
N TRP A 248 -14.83 2.53 2.21
CA TRP A 248 -16.00 2.84 3.01
C TRP A 248 -16.82 3.95 2.35
N ARG A 249 -18.09 3.67 2.05
CA ARG A 249 -19.00 4.60 1.39
C ARG A 249 -20.38 4.59 2.03
N ARG A 250 -21.01 5.77 2.09
CA ARG A 250 -22.45 5.90 2.37
C ARG A 250 -23.20 5.75 1.06
N ILE A 251 -24.14 4.82 1.04
CA ILE A 251 -24.96 4.51 -0.12
C ILE A 251 -26.41 4.79 0.25
N ARG A 252 -27.10 5.57 -0.60
CA ARG A 252 -28.53 5.84 -0.45
C ARG A 252 -29.33 4.64 -0.95
N MET A 253 -30.15 4.09 -0.09
CA MET A 253 -31.00 2.92 -0.31
C MET A 253 -32.47 3.32 -0.17
N VAL A 254 -33.36 2.59 -0.85
CA VAL A 254 -34.79 2.65 -0.54
C VAL A 254 -35.02 1.94 0.80
N ARG A 255 -35.77 2.60 1.69
CA ARG A 255 -35.99 2.15 3.07
C ARG A 255 -36.61 0.76 3.08
N GLY A 256 -35.95 -0.17 3.77
CA GLY A 256 -36.44 -1.54 3.94
C GLY A 256 -36.32 -2.45 2.73
N THR A 257 -35.62 -2.05 1.66
CA THR A 257 -35.35 -2.90 0.48
C THR A 257 -33.85 -3.00 0.20
N GLU A 258 -33.46 -3.86 -0.74
CA GLU A 258 -32.09 -3.94 -1.26
C GLU A 258 -31.96 -3.17 -2.58
N GLU A 259 -32.64 -2.03 -2.71
CA GLU A 259 -32.60 -1.20 -3.93
C GLU A 259 -31.90 0.14 -3.65
N LEU A 260 -31.16 0.65 -4.64
CA LEU A 260 -30.55 1.98 -4.55
C LEU A 260 -31.63 3.05 -4.69
N ALA A 261 -31.57 4.08 -3.85
CA ALA A 261 -32.44 5.24 -3.99
C ALA A 261 -32.00 6.07 -5.21
N THR A 262 -32.98 6.51 -5.98
CA THR A 262 -32.79 7.38 -7.15
C THR A 262 -33.16 8.83 -6.83
N GLU A 263 -33.01 9.72 -7.80
CA GLU A 263 -33.53 11.09 -7.72
C GLU A 263 -35.07 11.14 -7.58
N TYR A 264 -35.77 10.09 -8.03
CA TYR A 264 -37.23 9.97 -7.94
C TYR A 264 -37.70 9.34 -6.63
N THR A 265 -36.79 8.85 -5.78
CA THR A 265 -37.16 8.25 -4.49
C THR A 265 -37.55 9.37 -3.52
N PRO A 266 -38.79 9.36 -2.98
CA PRO A 266 -39.22 10.35 -1.98
C PRO A 266 -38.25 10.39 -0.79
N ALA A 267 -37.91 11.60 -0.33
CA ALA A 267 -36.86 11.77 0.69
C ALA A 267 -37.15 11.02 2.01
N ASP A 268 -38.42 10.84 2.37
CA ASP A 268 -38.87 10.06 3.53
C ASP A 268 -38.66 8.54 3.37
N GLN A 269 -38.56 8.08 2.12
CA GLN A 269 -38.27 6.69 1.75
C GLN A 269 -36.78 6.43 1.51
N VAL A 270 -35.91 7.42 1.63
CA VAL A 270 -34.45 7.24 1.53
C VAL A 270 -33.86 6.91 2.90
N GLU A 271 -32.95 5.94 2.94
CA GLU A 271 -32.06 5.73 4.06
C GLU A 271 -30.60 5.60 3.60
N GLU A 272 -29.66 6.05 4.42
CA GLU A 272 -28.24 5.86 4.14
C GLU A 272 -27.72 4.62 4.86
N ARG A 273 -27.05 3.74 4.12
CA ARG A 273 -26.34 2.59 4.67
C ARG A 273 -24.85 2.68 4.35
N VAL A 274 -24.02 2.30 5.29
CA VAL A 274 -22.56 2.27 5.12
C VAL A 274 -22.13 0.91 4.60
N PHE A 275 -21.34 0.90 3.54
CA PHE A 275 -20.76 -0.31 2.95
C PHE A 275 -19.25 -0.16 2.79
N LYS A 276 -18.51 -1.26 2.93
CA LYS A 276 -17.14 -1.38 2.41
C LYS A 276 -17.23 -1.91 0.98
N VAL A 277 -17.24 -1.01 0.02
CA VAL A 277 -17.48 -1.30 -1.39
C VAL A 277 -16.18 -1.75 -2.05
N TYR A 278 -16.12 -3.04 -2.42
CA TYR A 278 -15.00 -3.58 -3.18
C TYR A 278 -15.19 -3.34 -4.69
N PRO A 279 -14.10 -3.24 -5.46
CA PRO A 279 -14.15 -3.28 -6.92
C PRO A 279 -14.92 -4.50 -7.44
N LEU A 280 -15.51 -4.39 -8.64
CA LEU A 280 -16.40 -5.42 -9.20
C LEU A 280 -15.74 -6.79 -9.26
N GLU A 281 -14.47 -6.84 -9.61
CA GLU A 281 -13.64 -8.05 -9.69
C GLU A 281 -13.40 -8.72 -8.31
N HIS A 282 -13.60 -8.01 -7.20
CA HIS A 282 -13.41 -8.52 -5.83
C HIS A 282 -14.71 -8.64 -5.04
N ARG A 283 -15.83 -8.29 -5.67
CA ARG A 283 -17.14 -8.24 -5.02
C ARG A 283 -17.65 -9.63 -4.63
N GLU A 284 -17.54 -10.61 -5.52
CA GLU A 284 -17.97 -11.99 -5.21
C GLU A 284 -17.17 -12.56 -4.04
N TRP A 285 -15.87 -12.31 -4.02
CA TRP A 285 -15.01 -12.66 -2.89
C TRP A 285 -15.49 -12.00 -1.59
N ALA A 286 -15.82 -10.70 -1.62
CA ALA A 286 -16.30 -9.98 -0.45
C ALA A 286 -17.62 -10.59 0.10
N ILE A 287 -18.57 -10.88 -0.78
CA ILE A 287 -19.86 -11.50 -0.43
C ILE A 287 -19.64 -12.89 0.19
N GLN A 288 -18.78 -13.72 -0.41
CA GLN A 288 -18.46 -15.06 0.11
C GLN A 288 -17.82 -15.03 1.51
N HIS A 289 -17.19 -13.92 1.88
CA HIS A 289 -16.58 -13.71 3.20
C HIS A 289 -17.48 -12.91 4.16
N GLY A 290 -18.77 -12.76 3.84
CA GLY A 290 -19.74 -12.09 4.70
C GLY A 290 -19.66 -10.57 4.71
N ILE A 291 -18.93 -9.97 3.77
CA ILE A 291 -18.85 -8.51 3.61
C ILE A 291 -19.96 -8.09 2.65
N ALA A 292 -21.06 -7.55 3.19
CA ALA A 292 -22.18 -7.08 2.39
C ALA A 292 -21.72 -6.04 1.35
N GLN A 293 -22.22 -6.18 0.12
CA GLN A 293 -21.91 -5.28 -0.98
C GLN A 293 -23.21 -4.63 -1.47
N PRO A 294 -23.24 -3.31 -1.72
CA PRO A 294 -24.45 -2.62 -2.18
C PRO A 294 -24.84 -3.15 -3.56
N PRO A 295 -26.12 -3.29 -3.93
CA PRO A 295 -26.56 -3.86 -5.21
C PRO A 295 -25.74 -3.37 -6.41
N ILE A 296 -25.42 -4.27 -7.35
CA ILE A 296 -24.84 -3.87 -8.64
C ILE A 296 -25.97 -3.22 -9.45
N GLY A 297 -26.21 -1.92 -9.22
CA GLY A 297 -27.31 -1.22 -9.87
C GLY A 297 -27.65 0.15 -9.33
N ALA A 298 -26.86 1.16 -9.73
CA ALA A 298 -27.37 2.50 -10.10
C ALA A 298 -26.64 2.97 -11.37
N LEU A 299 -26.65 2.13 -12.39
CA LEU A 299 -26.59 2.56 -13.79
C LEU A 299 -27.66 1.70 -14.50
N VAL A 300 -28.80 2.33 -14.81
CA VAL A 300 -29.87 1.80 -15.67
C VAL A 300 -30.56 0.52 -15.16
N ALA A 301 -31.43 0.67 -14.17
CA ALA A 301 -32.70 -0.05 -14.19
C ALA A 301 -33.78 0.92 -13.72
N PRO A 302 -34.43 1.69 -14.63
CA PRO A 302 -35.63 2.38 -14.24
C PRO A 302 -36.68 1.33 -13.83
N PRO A 303 -37.52 1.63 -12.82
CA PRO A 303 -38.71 0.83 -12.56
C PRO A 303 -39.53 0.72 -13.84
N THR A 304 -40.21 -0.40 -14.02
CA THR A 304 -41.07 -0.68 -15.19
C THR A 304 -42.04 0.50 -15.39
N PRO A 305 -41.94 1.30 -16.48
CA PRO A 305 -42.70 2.55 -16.57
C PRO A 305 -44.18 2.33 -16.89
N GLN A 306 -45.05 3.15 -16.31
CA GLN A 306 -46.46 3.24 -16.69
C GLN A 306 -46.63 4.06 -17.99
N PRO A 307 -47.61 3.77 -18.86
CA PRO A 307 -47.85 4.55 -20.07
C PRO A 307 -48.26 6.00 -19.74
N GLY A 308 -47.43 6.98 -20.10
CA GLY A 308 -47.75 8.42 -19.97
C GLY A 308 -46.61 9.33 -19.49
N GLU A 309 -45.46 8.78 -19.09
CA GLU A 309 -44.34 9.56 -18.52
C GLU A 309 -43.24 9.94 -19.53
N VAL A 310 -42.44 10.94 -19.17
CA VAL A 310 -41.24 11.40 -19.89
C VAL A 310 -40.15 10.33 -19.79
N GLN A 311 -39.67 9.86 -20.93
CA GLN A 311 -38.61 8.85 -21.07
C GLN A 311 -37.46 9.42 -21.91
N VAL A 312 -36.49 10.04 -21.24
CA VAL A 312 -35.27 10.58 -21.86
C VAL A 312 -34.06 10.02 -21.13
N ALA A 313 -33.36 9.08 -21.77
CA ALA A 313 -32.15 8.47 -21.21
C ALA A 313 -31.31 7.84 -22.30
N ILE A 314 -29.98 7.90 -22.19
CA ILE A 314 -29.04 7.08 -22.96
C ILE A 314 -28.67 5.88 -22.09
N THR A 315 -28.79 4.67 -22.64
CA THR A 315 -28.46 3.41 -21.96
C THR A 315 -27.18 2.78 -22.50
N SER A 316 -26.77 3.14 -23.72
CA SER A 316 -25.48 2.75 -24.30
C SER A 316 -24.99 3.84 -25.26
N PRO A 317 -23.69 4.20 -25.27
CA PRO A 317 -22.63 3.70 -24.39
C PRO A 317 -22.88 4.03 -22.92
N ALA A 318 -22.43 3.16 -22.00
CA ALA A 318 -22.60 3.37 -20.57
C ALA A 318 -21.69 4.51 -20.06
N ASP A 319 -22.08 5.15 -18.97
CA ASP A 319 -21.23 6.16 -18.34
C ASP A 319 -19.86 5.56 -17.96
N GLY A 320 -18.79 6.29 -18.27
CA GLY A 320 -17.41 5.83 -18.12
C GLY A 320 -16.94 4.78 -19.13
N ALA A 321 -17.75 4.38 -20.11
CA ALA A 321 -17.32 3.43 -21.13
C ALA A 321 -16.30 4.06 -22.09
N THR A 322 -15.19 3.35 -22.34
CA THR A 322 -14.27 3.70 -23.42
C THR A 322 -14.89 3.32 -24.76
N VAL A 323 -15.14 4.32 -25.60
CA VAL A 323 -15.74 4.14 -26.93
C VAL A 323 -14.74 4.49 -28.02
N THR A 324 -14.73 3.72 -29.11
CA THR A 324 -13.87 3.95 -30.26
C THR A 324 -14.58 3.56 -31.55
N GLY A 325 -14.37 4.33 -32.61
CA GLY A 325 -14.98 4.06 -33.91
C GLY A 325 -16.41 4.58 -34.02
N VAL A 326 -17.20 3.92 -34.87
CA VAL A 326 -18.60 4.24 -35.09
C VAL A 326 -19.45 3.31 -34.24
N LEU A 327 -20.21 3.86 -33.29
CA LEU A 327 -21.03 3.08 -32.37
C LEU A 327 -22.49 3.51 -32.38
N PRO A 328 -23.44 2.57 -32.27
CA PRO A 328 -24.85 2.89 -32.05
C PRO A 328 -25.07 3.43 -30.63
N VAL A 329 -25.89 4.47 -30.53
CA VAL A 329 -26.39 5.01 -29.25
C VAL A 329 -27.77 4.43 -29.00
N TYR A 330 -27.98 3.83 -27.82
CA TYR A 330 -29.26 3.26 -27.40
C TYR A 330 -29.84 4.02 -26.22
N GLY A 331 -31.16 4.02 -26.11
CA GLY A 331 -31.86 4.69 -25.03
C GLY A 331 -33.34 4.91 -25.30
N SER A 332 -33.91 5.89 -24.61
CA SER A 332 -35.29 6.34 -24.79
C SER A 332 -35.31 7.84 -25.07
N ALA A 333 -36.16 8.23 -26.03
CA ALA A 333 -36.57 9.58 -26.35
C ALA A 333 -38.07 9.53 -26.66
N ALA A 334 -38.88 9.55 -25.60
CA ALA A 334 -40.33 9.56 -25.69
C ALA A 334 -40.90 10.49 -24.63
N ILE A 335 -41.66 11.51 -25.03
CA ILE A 335 -42.34 12.46 -24.14
C ILE A 335 -43.78 12.67 -24.62
N PRO A 336 -44.72 13.04 -23.73
CA PRO A 336 -46.06 13.45 -24.17
C PRO A 336 -45.98 14.63 -25.15
N GLY A 337 -46.69 14.54 -26.28
CA GLY A 337 -46.63 15.58 -27.32
C GLY A 337 -45.30 15.61 -28.11
N PHE A 338 -44.63 14.46 -28.23
CA PHE A 338 -43.34 14.31 -28.91
C PHE A 338 -43.28 15.01 -30.28
N ALA A 339 -42.30 15.91 -30.44
CA ALA A 339 -42.06 16.61 -31.70
C ALA A 339 -40.85 16.02 -32.44
N ALA A 340 -39.66 16.10 -31.85
CA ALA A 340 -38.44 15.49 -32.37
C ALA A 340 -37.34 15.40 -31.29
N TYR A 341 -36.26 14.65 -31.59
CA TYR A 341 -35.01 14.66 -30.83
C TYR A 341 -33.78 14.67 -31.73
N GLU A 342 -32.66 15.15 -31.20
CA GLU A 342 -31.33 15.16 -31.80
C GLU A 342 -30.30 14.65 -30.79
N LEU A 343 -29.20 14.09 -31.27
CA LEU A 343 -28.06 13.68 -30.45
C LEU A 343 -26.92 14.66 -30.66
N GLN A 344 -26.27 15.08 -29.57
CA GLN A 344 -25.09 15.93 -29.54
C GLN A 344 -24.11 15.35 -28.52
N TYR A 345 -22.85 15.76 -28.58
CA TYR A 345 -21.85 15.42 -27.56
C TYR A 345 -21.14 16.68 -27.05
N GLY A 346 -20.60 16.63 -25.84
CA GLY A 346 -19.72 17.65 -25.28
C GLY A 346 -18.33 17.09 -24.95
N ILE A 347 -17.34 17.97 -24.90
CA ILE A 347 -15.98 17.60 -24.49
C ILE A 347 -15.83 17.98 -23.01
N SER A 348 -15.43 17.02 -22.16
CA SER A 348 -15.49 17.00 -20.69
C SER A 348 -16.77 16.42 -20.09
N HIS A 349 -16.72 16.13 -18.78
CA HIS A 349 -17.87 15.67 -17.98
C HIS A 349 -18.90 16.78 -17.68
N ASP A 350 -18.54 18.05 -17.89
CA ASP A 350 -19.41 19.22 -17.69
C ASP A 350 -19.16 20.24 -18.82
N PRO A 351 -19.62 19.94 -20.05
CA PRO A 351 -19.31 20.74 -21.21
C PRO A 351 -20.07 22.08 -21.17
N GLY A 352 -19.34 23.19 -21.25
CA GLY A 352 -19.95 24.52 -21.38
C GLY A 352 -20.65 24.77 -22.73
N ALA A 353 -20.45 23.88 -23.71
CA ALA A 353 -21.14 23.88 -25.00
C ALA A 353 -21.15 22.46 -25.60
N PHE A 354 -22.21 22.14 -26.34
CA PHE A 354 -22.36 20.89 -27.08
C PHE A 354 -22.02 21.07 -28.56
N SER A 355 -21.68 19.96 -29.22
CA SER A 355 -21.43 19.89 -30.65
C SER A 355 -22.69 20.23 -31.46
N PRO A 356 -22.55 20.54 -32.76
CA PRO A 356 -23.67 20.38 -33.69
C PRO A 356 -24.24 18.95 -33.62
N PRO A 357 -25.51 18.73 -33.99
CA PRO A 357 -26.13 17.41 -33.97
C PRO A 357 -25.30 16.36 -34.73
N ILE A 358 -24.97 15.28 -34.04
CA ILE A 358 -24.33 14.10 -34.63
C ILE A 358 -25.37 13.13 -35.23
N SER A 359 -26.63 13.25 -34.80
CA SER A 359 -27.75 12.48 -35.33
C SER A 359 -29.08 13.24 -35.14
N GLY A 360 -30.03 13.01 -36.04
CA GLY A 360 -31.35 13.66 -36.04
C GLY A 360 -31.42 14.94 -36.91
N PRO A 361 -32.53 15.70 -36.83
CA PRO A 361 -33.69 15.46 -35.96
C PRO A 361 -34.53 14.26 -36.38
N PHE A 362 -35.01 13.52 -35.40
CA PHE A 362 -35.92 12.38 -35.58
C PHE A 362 -37.30 12.69 -35.01
N GLY A 363 -38.34 12.60 -35.85
CA GLY A 363 -39.73 12.90 -35.44
C GLY A 363 -40.49 11.73 -34.81
N ALA A 364 -39.87 10.56 -34.68
CA ALA A 364 -40.49 9.39 -34.06
C ALA A 364 -39.91 9.16 -32.65
N SER A 365 -40.79 8.91 -31.69
CA SER A 365 -40.37 8.54 -30.34
C SER A 365 -39.71 7.16 -30.34
N VAL A 366 -38.69 6.99 -29.51
CA VAL A 366 -37.99 5.72 -29.31
C VAL A 366 -38.06 5.35 -27.83
N THR A 367 -38.43 4.12 -27.51
CA THR A 367 -38.38 3.59 -26.14
C THR A 367 -37.49 2.36 -26.12
N ASN A 368 -36.43 2.39 -25.30
CA ASN A 368 -35.44 1.32 -25.15
C ASN A 368 -34.91 0.78 -26.49
N GLY A 369 -34.63 1.69 -27.43
CA GLY A 369 -34.24 1.38 -28.79
C GLY A 369 -33.01 2.16 -29.21
N GLN A 370 -32.62 2.02 -30.47
CA GLN A 370 -31.52 2.80 -31.03
C GLN A 370 -31.96 4.25 -31.24
N LEU A 371 -31.23 5.19 -30.63
CA LEU A 371 -31.44 6.62 -30.76
C LEU A 371 -30.65 7.23 -31.93
N GLY A 372 -29.54 6.60 -32.33
CA GLY A 372 -28.73 7.06 -33.45
C GLY A 372 -27.38 6.39 -33.49
N THR A 373 -26.42 7.06 -34.11
CA THR A 373 -25.04 6.58 -34.25
C THR A 373 -24.09 7.72 -33.93
N TRP A 374 -23.00 7.43 -33.24
CA TRP A 374 -21.92 8.37 -32.93
C TRP A 374 -20.62 7.89 -33.58
N ASP A 375 -19.96 8.76 -34.34
CA ASP A 375 -18.63 8.51 -34.89
C ASP A 375 -17.58 9.23 -34.05
N THR A 376 -16.75 8.47 -33.32
CA THR A 376 -15.70 9.00 -32.45
C THR A 376 -14.31 9.02 -33.08
N THR A 377 -14.17 8.60 -34.35
CA THR A 377 -12.86 8.42 -34.99
C THR A 377 -12.06 9.72 -35.12
N GLY A 378 -12.73 10.88 -35.17
CA GLY A 378 -12.11 12.20 -35.26
C GLY A 378 -11.95 12.93 -33.92
N LEU A 379 -12.31 12.30 -32.80
CA LEU A 379 -12.27 12.94 -31.47
C LEU A 379 -10.93 12.69 -30.76
N GLY A 380 -10.46 13.68 -30.00
CA GLY A 380 -9.27 13.53 -29.17
C GLY A 380 -9.52 12.59 -27.99
N ASN A 381 -8.47 11.96 -27.45
CA ASN A 381 -8.62 11.17 -26.22
C ASN A 381 -9.03 12.05 -25.05
N GLY A 382 -10.05 11.63 -24.30
CA GLY A 382 -10.53 12.34 -23.11
C GLY A 382 -12.00 12.08 -22.82
N PRO A 383 -12.52 12.63 -21.71
CA PRO A 383 -13.93 12.51 -21.36
C PRO A 383 -14.82 13.25 -22.36
N HIS A 384 -15.91 12.60 -22.75
CA HIS A 384 -16.97 13.15 -23.60
C HIS A 384 -18.31 12.83 -22.93
N THR A 385 -19.25 13.77 -23.01
CA THR A 385 -20.62 13.65 -22.47
C THR A 385 -21.63 13.56 -23.59
#